data_AF-A0A1I1DLR5-F1
#
_entry.id   AF-A0A1I1DLR5-F1
#
_cell.length_a   1.000
_cell.length_b   1.000
_cell.length_c   1.000
_cell.angle_alpha   90.00
_cell.angle_beta   90.00
_cell.angle_gamma   90.00
#
_symmetry.space_group_name_H-M   'P 1'
#
loop_
_entity.id
_entity.type
_entity.pdbx_description
1 polymer ?
#
loop_
_entity_poly.entity_id
_entity_poly.type
_entity_poly.pdbx_seq_one_letter_code
_entity_poly.pdbx_strand_id
1 'polypeptide(L)'
;MAMDAIPGKLGSDSMIELVRRDIILSDKAFIGEVINRLIRHLCQINGIKDYVEFLWISETVDEKFRIERDSKIQAMGFKFSKEYIMKAYNLDSSDLADEPKSIIPEFIEEEPEIELPLENKLGEFEDNIANSLFDTEIRRLAS
;
A
#
# COMPACT_ATOMS: atom_id res chain seq x y z
N MET A 1 31.48 -19.22 -19.39
CA MET A 1 32.07 -19.70 -18.11
C MET A 1 30.90 -20.12 -17.24
N ALA A 2 30.54 -21.40 -17.25
CA ALA A 2 29.40 -21.92 -16.49
C ALA A 2 29.80 -22.00 -15.02
N MET A 3 29.03 -21.35 -14.14
CA MET A 3 29.18 -21.47 -12.69
C MET A 3 28.70 -22.87 -12.31
N ASP A 4 29.65 -23.76 -12.03
CA ASP A 4 29.37 -25.13 -11.60
C ASP A 4 28.79 -25.08 -10.17
N ALA A 5 27.48 -25.28 -10.05
CA ALA A 5 26.82 -25.39 -8.76
C ALA A 5 27.18 -26.76 -8.15
N ILE A 6 28.09 -26.76 -7.16
CA ILE A 6 28.45 -27.98 -6.44
C ILE A 6 27.23 -28.40 -5.59
N PRO A 7 26.64 -29.59 -5.83
CA PRO A 7 25.33 -29.97 -5.29
C PRO A 7 25.25 -30.06 -3.75
N GLY A 8 26.38 -30.06 -3.03
CA GLY A 8 26.42 -30.00 -1.56
C GLY A 8 26.57 -28.59 -0.96
N LYS A 9 27.01 -27.61 -1.76
CA LYS A 9 27.36 -26.27 -1.24
C LYS A 9 26.13 -25.45 -0.87
N LEU A 10 25.07 -25.51 -1.68
CA LEU A 10 23.83 -24.75 -1.46
C LEU A 10 23.09 -25.16 -0.16
N GLY A 11 23.06 -26.45 0.15
CA GLY A 11 22.46 -26.95 1.41
C GLY A 11 23.31 -26.60 2.64
N SER A 12 24.64 -26.67 2.50
CA SER A 12 25.59 -26.25 3.55
C SER A 12 25.48 -24.77 3.87
N ASP A 13 25.48 -23.90 2.85
CA ASP A 13 25.49 -22.45 3.03
C ASP A 13 24.21 -21.97 3.72
N SER A 14 23.05 -22.51 3.34
CA SER A 14 21.77 -22.21 4.00
C SER A 14 21.71 -22.68 5.46
N MET A 15 22.30 -23.83 5.79
CA MET A 15 22.39 -24.31 7.18
C MET A 15 23.31 -23.42 8.02
N ILE A 16 24.45 -22.99 7.47
CA ILE A 16 25.38 -22.07 8.15
C ILE A 16 24.71 -20.72 8.43
N GLU A 17 23.92 -20.21 7.48
CA GLU A 17 23.16 -18.97 7.67
C GLU A 17 22.07 -19.09 8.73
N LEU A 18 21.38 -20.23 8.81
CA LEU A 18 20.38 -20.51 9.84
C LEU A 18 21.04 -20.54 11.23
N VAL A 19 22.11 -21.30 11.40
CA VAL A 19 22.86 -21.38 12.66
C VAL A 19 23.35 -20.01 13.09
N ARG A 20 23.90 -19.22 12.15
CA ARG A 20 24.34 -17.85 12.46
C ARG A 20 23.18 -16.98 12.92
N ARG A 21 22.02 -17.05 12.26
CA ARG A 21 20.83 -16.30 12.67
C ARG A 21 20.35 -16.68 14.06
N ASP A 22 20.34 -17.98 14.37
CA ASP A 22 19.90 -18.46 15.69
C ASP A 22 20.82 -17.97 16.81
N ILE A 23 22.13 -17.97 16.59
CA ILE A 23 23.10 -17.41 17.54
C ILE A 23 22.84 -15.92 17.76
N ILE A 24 22.66 -15.16 16.68
CA ILE A 24 22.36 -13.72 16.77
C ILE A 24 21.07 -13.45 17.54
N LEU A 25 20.01 -14.24 17.29
CA LEU A 25 18.73 -14.10 17.97
C LEU A 25 18.83 -14.44 19.46
N SER A 26 19.57 -15.51 19.80
CA SER A 26 19.84 -15.90 21.18
C SER A 26 20.59 -14.80 21.93
N ASP A 27 21.65 -14.27 21.34
CA ASP A 27 22.47 -13.21 21.95
C ASP A 27 21.64 -11.92 22.14
N LYS A 28 20.84 -11.55 21.14
CA LYS A 28 19.90 -10.43 21.25
C LYS A 28 18.93 -10.63 22.42
N ALA A 29 18.31 -11.80 22.53
CA ALA A 29 17.37 -12.10 23.62
C ALA A 29 18.06 -11.96 24.99
N PHE A 30 19.26 -12.53 25.13
CA PHE A 30 20.03 -12.45 26.37
C PHE A 30 20.36 -11.00 26.77
N ILE A 31 20.89 -10.21 25.83
CA ILE A 31 21.22 -8.80 26.08
C ILE A 31 19.97 -8.00 26.42
N GLY A 32 18.86 -8.23 25.71
CA GLY A 32 17.60 -7.56 25.96
C GLY A 32 17.05 -7.84 27.37
N GLU A 33 17.13 -9.09 27.83
CA GLU A 33 16.74 -9.45 29.18
C GLU A 33 17.60 -8.74 30.23
N VAL A 34 18.93 -8.74 30.05
CA VAL A 34 19.87 -8.08 30.98
C VAL A 34 19.58 -6.59 31.09
N ILE A 35 19.38 -5.90 29.97
CA ILE A 35 19.04 -4.47 29.95
C ILE A 35 17.70 -4.23 30.66
N ASN A 36 16.66 -5.01 30.36
CA ASN A 36 15.35 -4.87 31.00
C ASN A 36 15.40 -5.15 32.51
N ARG A 37 16.23 -6.10 32.95
CA ARG A 37 16.47 -6.34 34.37
C ARG A 37 17.15 -5.15 35.04
N LEU A 38 18.14 -4.55 34.39
CA LEU A 38 18.81 -3.35 34.88
C LEU A 38 17.84 -2.18 34.99
N ILE A 39 17.04 -1.91 33.96
CA ILE A 39 16.03 -0.84 33.96
C ILE A 39 15.07 -1.02 35.14
N ARG A 40 14.51 -2.23 35.31
CA ARG A 40 13.62 -2.53 36.45
C ARG A 40 14.30 -2.28 37.78
N HIS A 41 15.56 -2.67 37.92
CA HIS A 41 16.31 -2.47 39.17
C HIS A 41 16.53 -0.98 39.46
N LEU A 42 16.88 -0.19 38.44
CA LEU A 42 17.03 1.26 38.57
C LEU A 42 15.70 1.93 38.91
N CYS A 43 14.60 1.54 38.27
CA CYS A 43 13.28 2.08 38.59
C CYS A 43 12.83 1.71 40.01
N GLN A 44 13.09 0.48 40.46
CA GLN A 44 12.83 0.04 41.83
C GLN A 44 13.60 0.86 42.87
N ILE A 45 14.90 1.09 42.64
CA ILE A 45 15.74 1.90 43.55
C ILE A 45 15.22 3.34 43.63
N ASN A 46 14.71 3.89 42.52
CA ASN A 46 14.21 5.26 42.47
C ASN A 46 12.70 5.39 42.78
N GLY A 47 12.00 4.31 43.12
CA GLY A 47 10.56 4.33 43.40
C GLY A 47 9.67 4.65 42.19
N ILE A 48 10.19 4.49 40.97
CA ILE A 48 9.46 4.73 39.72
C ILE A 48 8.59 3.50 39.42
N LYS A 49 7.27 3.69 39.31
CA LYS A 49 6.31 2.60 39.05
C LYS A 49 6.22 2.19 37.59
N ASP A 50 6.32 3.16 36.68
CA ASP A 50 6.25 2.92 35.24
C ASP A 50 7.66 2.90 34.66
N TYR A 51 8.04 1.78 34.05
CA TYR A 51 9.35 1.63 33.43
C TYR A 51 9.20 1.24 31.97
N VAL A 52 10.16 1.71 31.17
CA VAL A 52 10.24 1.38 29.74
C VAL A 52 10.86 0.00 29.56
N GLU A 53 10.44 -0.70 28.52
CA GLU A 53 11.11 -1.93 28.09
C GLU A 53 11.98 -1.65 26.88
N PHE A 54 13.21 -2.12 26.96
CA PHE A 54 14.11 -2.22 25.83
C PHE A 54 13.65 -3.35 24.91
N LEU A 55 13.50 -3.04 23.63
CA LEU A 55 13.14 -3.97 22.56
C LEU A 55 14.11 -3.82 21.39
N TRP A 56 14.52 -4.95 20.82
CA TRP A 56 15.24 -4.94 19.55
C TRP A 56 14.28 -4.69 18.41
N ILE A 57 14.50 -3.60 17.69
CA ILE A 57 13.77 -3.29 16.47
C ILE A 57 14.68 -3.62 15.29
N SER A 58 14.18 -4.44 14.36
CA SER A 58 14.83 -4.63 13.07
C SER A 58 14.55 -3.42 12.21
N GLU A 59 15.58 -2.84 11.57
CA GLU A 59 15.43 -1.67 10.67
C GLU A 59 14.32 -1.88 9.63
N THR A 60 14.22 -3.10 9.09
CA THR A 60 13.20 -3.50 8.11
C THR A 60 11.77 -3.60 8.67
N VAL A 61 11.62 -3.91 9.95
CA VAL A 61 10.30 -3.98 10.62
C VAL A 61 9.84 -2.56 10.98
N ASP A 62 10.79 -1.69 11.33
CA ASP A 62 10.53 -0.29 11.64
C ASP A 62 9.99 0.48 10.42
N GLU A 63 10.57 0.27 9.24
CA GLU A 63 10.08 0.90 8.00
C GLU A 63 8.61 0.56 7.70
N LYS A 64 8.24 -0.72 7.73
CA LYS A 64 6.85 -1.15 7.47
C LYS A 64 5.89 -0.58 8.50
N PHE A 65 6.26 -0.64 9.78
CA PHE A 65 5.44 -0.12 10.86
C PHE A 65 5.25 1.40 10.76
N ARG A 66 6.31 2.15 10.41
CA ARG A 66 6.23 3.60 10.16
C ARG A 66 5.27 3.93 9.01
N ILE A 67 5.37 3.21 7.89
CA ILE A 67 4.50 3.42 6.72
C ILE A 67 3.04 3.11 7.08
N GLU A 68 2.77 1.99 7.75
CA GLU A 68 1.41 1.62 8.15
C GLU A 68 0.80 2.62 9.15
N ARG A 69 1.59 3.09 10.12
CA ARG A 69 1.16 4.11 11.07
C ARG A 69 0.82 5.41 10.34
N ASP A 70 1.71 5.86 9.48
CA ASP A 70 1.55 7.14 8.78
C ASP A 70 0.36 7.08 7.80
N SER A 71 0.13 5.96 7.13
CA SER A 71 -1.06 5.73 6.29
C SER A 71 -2.37 5.84 7.09
N LYS A 72 -2.43 5.26 8.29
CA LYS A 72 -3.61 5.36 9.17
C LYS A 72 -3.87 6.79 9.63
N ILE A 73 -2.81 7.53 9.99
CA ILE A 73 -2.92 8.93 10.41
C ILE A 73 -3.39 9.81 9.24
N GLN A 74 -2.90 9.55 8.03
CA GLN A 74 -3.34 10.26 6.83
C GLN A 74 -4.81 9.95 6.50
N ALA A 75 -5.25 8.71 6.68
CA ALA A 75 -6.65 8.32 6.51
C ALA A 75 -7.59 9.01 7.53
N MET A 76 -7.08 9.41 8.70
CA MET A 76 -7.81 10.24 9.67
C MET A 76 -7.89 11.72 9.26
N GLY A 77 -7.29 12.13 8.15
CA GLY A 77 -7.32 13.48 7.61
C GLY A 77 -6.13 14.37 8.00
N PHE A 78 -5.13 13.82 8.69
CA PHE A 78 -3.91 14.57 9.02
C PHE A 78 -2.95 14.63 7.83
N LYS A 79 -2.24 15.75 7.68
CA LYS A 79 -1.18 15.92 6.68
C LYS A 79 0.16 16.05 7.39
N PHE A 80 1.16 15.29 6.92
CA PHE A 80 2.52 15.38 7.43
C PHE A 80 3.29 16.49 6.73
N SER A 81 4.21 17.14 7.47
CA SER A 81 5.12 18.13 6.89
C SER A 81 6.26 17.46 6.13
N LYS A 82 6.89 18.21 5.21
CA LYS A 82 8.08 17.74 4.48
C LYS A 82 9.22 17.38 5.45
N GLU A 83 9.44 18.20 6.47
CA GLU A 83 10.48 17.99 7.48
C GLU A 83 10.27 16.71 8.29
N TYR A 84 9.01 16.36 8.58
CA TYR A 84 8.70 15.12 9.26
C TYR A 84 9.06 13.92 8.38
N ILE A 85 8.64 13.92 7.11
CA ILE A 85 8.88 12.81 6.18
C ILE A 85 10.39 12.62 5.97
N MET A 86 11.15 13.70 5.78
CA MET A 86 12.61 13.64 5.65
C MET A 86 13.28 12.98 6.85
N LYS A 87 12.88 13.38 8.08
CA LYS A 87 13.45 12.82 9.31
C LYS A 87 13.01 11.38 9.58
N ALA A 88 11.74 11.07 9.33
CA ALA A 88 11.16 9.76 9.63
C ALA A 88 11.64 8.66 8.66
N TYR A 89 11.97 9.03 7.42
CA TYR A 89 12.39 8.11 6.37
C TYR A 89 13.85 8.32 5.91
N ASN A 90 14.59 9.18 6.59
CA ASN A 90 15.99 9.48 6.31
C ASN A 90 16.25 9.87 4.83
N LEU A 91 15.40 10.75 4.30
CA LEU A 91 15.42 11.25 2.92
C LEU A 91 16.11 12.61 2.83
N ASP A 92 16.79 12.86 1.71
CA ASP A 92 17.40 14.16 1.41
C ASP A 92 16.38 15.13 0.80
N SER A 93 16.67 16.43 0.86
CA SER A 93 15.76 17.48 0.36
C SER A 93 15.53 17.39 -1.15
N SER A 94 16.47 16.78 -1.88
CA SER A 94 16.40 16.50 -3.31
C SER A 94 15.39 15.41 -3.67
N ASP A 95 15.03 14.54 -2.72
CA ASP A 95 14.21 13.35 -2.99
C ASP A 95 12.71 13.64 -2.93
N LEU A 96 12.34 14.84 -2.45
CA LEU A 96 10.97 15.26 -2.24
C LEU A 96 10.64 16.49 -3.08
N ALA A 97 9.64 16.36 -3.95
CA ALA A 97 9.03 17.49 -4.63
C ALA A 97 8.37 18.44 -3.61
N ASP A 98 8.47 19.75 -3.85
CA ASP A 98 7.98 20.79 -2.93
C ASP A 98 6.46 20.87 -2.84
N GLU A 99 5.74 20.32 -3.82
CA GLU A 99 4.29 20.31 -3.83
C GLU A 99 3.75 18.87 -3.82
N PRO A 100 2.91 18.50 -2.84
CA PRO A 100 2.15 17.27 -2.94
C PRO A 100 1.19 17.45 -4.13
N LYS A 101 1.39 16.68 -5.21
CA LYS A 101 0.42 16.62 -6.30
C LYS A 101 -0.92 16.27 -5.69
N SER A 102 -1.87 17.21 -5.78
CA SER A 102 -3.26 16.99 -5.44
C SER A 102 -3.77 15.82 -6.28
N ILE A 103 -3.95 14.65 -5.66
CA ILE A 103 -4.71 13.54 -6.23
C ILE A 103 -6.16 13.70 -5.79
N ILE A 104 -6.72 14.91 -5.92
CA ILE A 104 -8.15 15.03 -6.10
C ILE A 104 -8.33 14.65 -7.57
N PRO A 105 -9.04 13.57 -7.94
CA PRO A 105 -9.46 13.43 -9.33
C PRO A 105 -10.22 14.71 -9.63
N GLU A 106 -9.64 15.54 -10.49
CA GLU A 106 -10.26 16.75 -10.99
C GLU A 106 -11.62 16.31 -11.51
N PHE A 107 -12.69 16.66 -10.79
CA PHE A 107 -14.04 16.43 -11.27
C PHE A 107 -14.20 17.39 -12.43
N ILE A 108 -13.83 16.92 -13.61
CA ILE A 108 -14.01 17.62 -14.87
C ILE A 108 -15.52 17.62 -15.10
N GLU A 109 -16.20 18.71 -14.71
CA GLU A 109 -17.47 19.08 -15.32
C GLU A 109 -17.17 19.54 -16.76
N GLU A 110 -16.84 18.59 -17.62
CA GLU A 110 -17.07 18.74 -19.06
C GLU A 110 -18.56 18.48 -19.24
N GLU A 111 -19.36 19.54 -19.30
CA GLU A 111 -20.62 19.45 -20.02
C GLU A 111 -20.28 18.95 -21.43
N PRO A 112 -20.75 17.77 -21.86
CA PRO A 112 -20.56 17.40 -23.25
C PRO A 112 -21.41 18.37 -24.08
N GLU A 113 -20.76 19.27 -24.80
CA GLU A 113 -21.33 19.85 -26.01
C GLU A 113 -21.55 18.67 -26.97
N ILE A 114 -22.72 18.04 -26.84
CA ILE A 114 -23.23 17.13 -27.85
C ILE A 114 -23.59 18.04 -29.04
N GLU A 115 -22.64 18.24 -29.96
CA GLU A 115 -23.01 18.55 -31.33
C GLU A 115 -23.98 17.44 -31.77
N LEU A 116 -25.24 17.81 -32.02
CA LEU A 116 -26.26 16.90 -32.54
C LEU A 116 -26.17 16.90 -34.07
N PRO A 117 -25.45 15.99 -34.75
CA PRO A 117 -25.96 15.50 -36.00
C PRO A 117 -26.94 14.39 -35.65
N LEU A 118 -28.18 14.50 -36.15
CA LEU A 118 -29.12 13.41 -36.52
C LEU A 118 -30.58 13.86 -36.36
N GLU A 119 -30.91 15.10 -36.75
CA GLU A 119 -32.31 15.51 -36.90
C GLU A 119 -33.01 14.99 -38.17
N ASN A 120 -32.36 14.14 -38.97
CA ASN A 120 -32.95 13.58 -40.20
C ASN A 120 -32.92 12.05 -40.31
N LYS A 121 -32.79 11.29 -39.21
CA LYS A 121 -32.91 9.82 -39.23
C LYS A 121 -34.01 9.21 -38.35
N LEU A 122 -34.85 10.04 -37.74
CA LEU A 122 -36.07 9.53 -37.07
C LEU A 122 -37.21 9.23 -38.06
N GLY A 123 -37.30 9.94 -39.19
CA GLY A 123 -38.36 9.70 -40.19
C GLY A 123 -38.25 8.35 -40.92
N GLU A 124 -37.03 7.87 -41.19
CA GLU A 124 -36.83 6.59 -41.91
C GLU A 124 -36.97 5.35 -41.01
N PHE A 125 -36.90 5.53 -39.69
CA PHE A 125 -37.02 4.44 -38.73
C PHE A 125 -38.49 4.11 -38.41
N GLU A 126 -39.35 5.13 -38.31
CA GLU A 126 -40.77 4.93 -38.02
C GLU A 126 -41.52 4.22 -39.16
N ASP A 127 -41.20 4.55 -40.42
CA ASP A 127 -41.82 3.91 -41.59
C ASP A 127 -41.42 2.43 -41.75
N ASN A 128 -40.21 2.04 -41.31
CA ASN A 128 -39.78 0.64 -41.33
C ASN A 128 -40.42 -0.19 -40.22
N ILE A 129 -40.64 0.39 -39.04
CA ILE A 129 -41.27 -0.30 -37.92
C ILE A 129 -42.76 -0.54 -38.20
N ALA A 130 -43.47 0.46 -38.76
CA ALA A 130 -44.89 0.32 -39.11
C ALA A 130 -45.11 -0.80 -40.14
N ASN A 131 -44.34 -0.82 -41.23
CA ASN A 131 -44.50 -1.83 -42.28
C ASN A 131 -44.17 -3.25 -41.81
N SER A 132 -43.17 -3.42 -40.92
CA SER A 132 -42.84 -4.73 -40.35
C SER A 132 -43.92 -5.26 -39.39
N LEU A 133 -44.54 -4.37 -38.59
CA LEU A 133 -45.58 -4.76 -37.64
C LEU A 133 -46.91 -5.12 -38.31
N PHE A 134 -47.32 -4.41 -39.36
CA PHE A 134 -48.55 -4.73 -40.10
C PHE A 134 -48.45 -6.08 -40.84
N ASP A 135 -47.29 -6.45 -41.40
CA ASP A 135 -47.12 -7.74 -42.09
C ASP A 135 -47.17 -8.95 -41.14
N THR A 136 -46.68 -8.81 -39.90
CA THR A 136 -46.80 -9.84 -38.87
C THR A 136 -48.24 -10.03 -38.38
N GLU A 137 -49.02 -8.95 -38.28
CA GLU A 137 -50.39 -9.02 -37.78
C GLU A 137 -51.36 -9.62 -38.81
N ILE A 138 -51.16 -9.33 -40.11
CA ILE A 138 -51.94 -9.94 -41.21
C ILE A 138 -51.68 -11.45 -41.30
N ARG A 139 -50.43 -11.90 -41.10
CA ARG A 139 -50.11 -13.35 -41.06
C ARG A 139 -50.71 -14.07 -39.86
N ARG A 140 -50.97 -13.36 -38.76
CA ARG A 140 -51.55 -13.93 -37.53
C ARG A 140 -53.07 -14.09 -37.60
N LEU A 141 -53.76 -13.28 -38.42
CA LEU A 141 -55.22 -13.32 -38.61
C LEU A 141 -55.68 -14.23 -39.76
N ALA A 142 -54.77 -14.69 -40.62
CA ALA A 142 -55.05 -15.58 -41.75
C ALA A 142 -54.73 -17.06 -41.51
N SER A 143 -54.42 -17.46 -40.26
CA SER A 143 -54.27 -18.86 -39.83
C SER A 143 -55.37 -19.30 -38.88
#